data_AF-A0A061J521-F1
#
_entry.id   AF-A0A061J521-F1
#
_cell.length_a   1.000
_cell.length_b   1.000
_cell.length_c   1.000
_cell.angle_alpha   90.00
_cell.angle_beta   90.00
_cell.angle_gamma   90.00
#
_symmetry.space_group_name_H-M   'P 1'
#
loop_
_entity.id
_entity.type
_entity.pdbx_description
1 polymer ?
#
loop_
_entity_poly.entity_id
_entity_poly.type
_entity_poly.pdbx_seq_one_letter_code
_entity_poly.pdbx_strand_id
1 'polypeptide(L)'
;MPSGASGSGGGFGTPTRLGVQYSSDEERSIYEKVATIHGYTFEVPPVNRFHSKTAESKFVQLTGSMNPKFEAERFDNLRERLQQADKKGKDSYLQAIAVLYAEFLGNNFLKAKDVDLAELERCFYPSHLPAYDVALRTVGLKKPLWWKQGFFVRLEDISRLPLSQCDINKQASMTFEEWYCLFWNYYTPFNTLAYLLMLTAQSLLPTKELVDSTADYISHRHSLIEDPKAKKAPILFLGSRTGKLGGLLNQTGKVPVPIIHVHEKPNMNPYLLVIPPNKQDAFKPHPIIKMKAQAALEKYEPAIVLMSDMMMNTDPTAMIRRIGSVREYMYFGTPNSYIEGHPWETWGNARYREKGTDHIPPFLRENWMKLSLPHLSRWMIYKTDSDMQMGNGAVTTWMRRPLKPSAKDIFSWRFARFKPFY
;
A
#
# COMPACT_ATOMS: atom_id res chain seq x y z
N MET A 1 27.20 46.74 -23.22
CA MET A 1 26.56 45.73 -24.09
C MET A 1 27.03 44.36 -23.64
N PRO A 2 26.12 43.46 -23.22
CA PRO A 2 26.42 42.03 -23.21
C PRO A 2 25.48 41.28 -24.15
N SER A 3 26.04 40.83 -25.27
CA SER A 3 25.63 39.65 -26.04
C SER A 3 26.13 38.39 -25.32
N GLY A 4 25.49 37.24 -25.32
CA GLY A 4 24.31 36.77 -26.03
C GLY A 4 23.92 35.41 -25.46
N ALA A 5 22.65 35.07 -25.67
CA ALA A 5 22.04 33.82 -25.25
C ALA A 5 22.66 32.61 -25.96
N SER A 6 22.93 31.54 -25.21
CA SER A 6 22.94 30.18 -25.73
C SER A 6 21.86 29.40 -24.98
N GLY A 7 20.69 29.29 -25.61
CA GLY A 7 19.66 28.34 -25.20
C GLY A 7 20.14 26.92 -25.50
N SER A 8 20.05 26.04 -24.52
CA SER A 8 20.22 24.60 -24.71
C SER A 8 19.15 23.85 -23.92
N GLY A 9 18.30 23.13 -24.66
CA GLY A 9 17.75 21.82 -24.31
C GLY A 9 16.72 21.76 -23.18
N GLY A 10 15.47 21.50 -23.55
CA GLY A 10 14.37 21.23 -22.62
C GLY A 10 14.72 20.17 -21.58
N GLY A 11 14.79 20.59 -20.32
CA GLY A 11 14.98 19.69 -19.19
C GLY A 11 13.74 18.83 -18.98
N PHE A 12 13.95 17.51 -18.97
CA PHE A 12 13.01 16.56 -18.38
C PHE A 12 12.68 16.98 -16.94
N GLY A 13 11.43 16.77 -16.50
CA GLY A 13 11.03 17.07 -15.13
C GLY A 13 11.93 16.36 -14.11
N THR A 14 12.23 17.01 -12.98
CA THR A 14 13.17 16.47 -11.99
C THR A 14 12.62 15.17 -11.38
N PRO A 15 13.25 14.00 -11.61
CA PRO A 15 12.83 12.75 -11.01
C PRO A 15 12.93 12.84 -9.48
N THR A 16 12.04 12.14 -8.77
CA THR A 16 12.15 12.01 -7.31
C THR A 16 13.47 11.32 -6.97
N ARG A 17 14.48 12.10 -6.57
CA ARG A 17 15.76 11.59 -6.06
C ARG A 17 15.52 11.01 -4.69
N LEU A 18 15.19 9.73 -4.67
CA LEU A 18 14.82 8.96 -3.50
C LEU A 18 16.07 8.63 -2.63
N GLY A 19 17.00 9.58 -2.50
CA GLY A 19 18.19 9.51 -1.63
C GLY A 19 19.49 9.00 -2.26
N VAL A 20 19.54 8.75 -3.57
CA VAL A 20 20.78 8.33 -4.29
C VAL A 20 21.07 9.36 -5.38
N GLN A 21 22.29 9.90 -5.40
CA GLN A 21 22.78 10.77 -6.47
C GLN A 21 23.40 9.87 -7.55
N TYR A 22 22.85 9.91 -8.76
CA TYR A 22 23.45 9.27 -9.93
C TYR A 22 24.24 10.32 -10.70
N SER A 23 25.30 9.88 -11.39
CA SER A 23 25.87 10.71 -12.46
C SER A 23 24.88 10.84 -13.62
N SER A 24 24.99 11.91 -14.41
CA SER A 24 24.12 12.14 -15.57
C SER A 24 24.19 11.03 -16.62
N ASP A 25 25.34 10.37 -16.76
CA ASP A 25 25.54 9.28 -17.72
C ASP A 25 24.91 7.97 -17.25
N GLU A 26 24.98 7.66 -15.95
CA GLU A 26 24.26 6.55 -15.34
C GLU A 26 22.75 6.76 -15.49
N GLU A 27 22.26 7.96 -15.19
CA GLU A 27 20.85 8.34 -15.32
C GLU A 27 20.35 8.14 -16.76
N ARG A 28 21.11 8.56 -17.78
CA ARG A 28 20.76 8.36 -19.19
C ARG A 28 20.74 6.89 -19.60
N SER A 29 21.78 6.12 -19.27
CA SER A 29 21.84 4.69 -19.61
C SER A 29 20.74 3.87 -18.90
N ILE A 30 20.38 4.28 -17.69
CA ILE A 30 19.26 3.74 -16.93
C ILE A 30 17.97 3.95 -17.71
N TYR A 31 17.69 5.18 -18.11
CA TYR A 31 16.47 5.48 -18.86
C TYR A 31 16.38 4.72 -20.18
N GLU A 32 17.47 4.63 -20.92
CA GLU A 32 17.49 3.88 -22.18
C GLU A 32 17.10 2.40 -21.98
N LYS A 33 17.49 1.77 -20.87
CA LYS A 33 17.16 0.37 -20.57
C LYS A 33 15.70 0.11 -20.18
N VAL A 34 15.08 1.03 -19.44
CA VAL A 34 13.66 0.90 -19.03
C VAL A 34 12.68 1.56 -20.00
N ALA A 35 13.15 2.46 -20.87
CA ALA A 35 12.31 3.12 -21.86
C ALA A 35 11.75 2.14 -22.86
N THR A 36 12.46 1.06 -23.20
CA THR A 36 11.96 0.01 -24.10
C THR A 36 12.10 -1.36 -23.49
N ILE A 37 10.98 -2.04 -23.26
CA ILE A 37 10.92 -3.39 -22.68
C ILE A 37 10.10 -4.26 -23.64
N HIS A 38 10.65 -5.41 -24.04
CA HIS A 38 9.97 -6.38 -24.93
C HIS A 38 9.33 -5.75 -26.19
N GLY A 39 9.98 -4.72 -26.76
CA GLY A 39 9.50 -4.02 -27.97
C GLY A 39 8.46 -2.92 -27.71
N TYR A 40 8.01 -2.72 -26.48
CA TYR A 40 7.17 -1.60 -26.08
C TYR A 40 8.03 -0.44 -25.57
N THR A 41 7.81 0.77 -26.12
CA THR A 41 8.50 1.99 -25.68
C THR A 41 7.55 2.86 -24.85
N PHE A 42 7.95 3.15 -23.61
CA PHE A 42 7.18 3.97 -22.68
C PHE A 42 7.26 5.46 -23.04
N GLU A 43 6.12 6.16 -23.05
CA GLU A 43 6.10 7.64 -23.13
C GLU A 43 6.46 8.27 -21.78
N VAL A 44 6.10 7.60 -20.69
CA VAL A 44 6.40 7.95 -19.29
C VAL A 44 7.23 6.82 -18.68
N PRO A 45 8.55 6.79 -18.91
CA PRO A 45 9.40 5.70 -18.45
C PRO A 45 9.35 5.54 -16.92
N PRO A 46 9.16 4.31 -16.42
CA PRO A 46 9.30 4.04 -15.00
C PRO A 46 10.77 4.17 -14.59
N VAL A 47 11.03 4.76 -13.42
CA VAL A 47 12.38 4.81 -12.87
C VAL A 47 12.64 3.51 -12.13
N ASN A 48 13.53 2.67 -12.66
CA ASN A 48 14.10 1.58 -11.88
C ASN A 48 15.25 2.12 -11.01
N ARG A 49 15.34 1.70 -9.75
CA ARG A 49 16.49 2.03 -8.89
C ARG A 49 17.56 1.00 -9.18
N PHE A 50 18.63 1.42 -9.84
CA PHE A 50 19.72 0.52 -10.21
C PHE A 50 20.74 0.37 -9.08
N HIS A 51 21.51 -0.70 -9.25
CA HIS A 51 22.57 -1.18 -8.39
C HIS A 51 23.29 -0.10 -7.59
N SER A 52 23.12 -0.16 -6.27
CA SER A 52 23.81 0.73 -5.34
C SER A 52 24.89 -0.03 -4.59
N LYS A 53 26.15 0.11 -5.03
CA LYS A 53 27.31 -0.45 -4.32
C LYS A 53 27.37 -0.02 -2.86
N THR A 54 26.91 1.20 -2.54
CA THR A 54 26.83 1.68 -1.15
C THR A 54 25.75 0.96 -0.35
N ALA A 55 24.56 0.75 -0.92
CA ALA A 55 23.50 -0.01 -0.25
C ALA A 55 23.91 -1.48 -0.09
N GLU A 56 24.51 -2.07 -1.11
CA GLU A 56 25.09 -3.41 -1.10
C GLU A 56 26.14 -3.54 0.02
N SER A 57 27.14 -2.64 0.04
CA SER A 57 28.18 -2.64 1.07
C SER A 57 27.61 -2.53 2.48
N LYS A 58 26.63 -1.64 2.72
CA LYS A 58 25.96 -1.51 4.02
C LYS A 58 25.15 -2.74 4.39
N PHE A 59 24.50 -3.36 3.41
CA PHE A 59 23.76 -4.60 3.62
C PHE A 59 24.70 -5.76 3.95
N VAL A 60 25.82 -5.88 3.24
CA VAL A 60 26.87 -6.87 3.53
C VAL A 60 27.51 -6.61 4.89
N GLN A 61 27.71 -5.36 5.31
CA GLN A 61 28.16 -5.04 6.67
C GLN A 61 27.17 -5.53 7.74
N LEU A 62 25.87 -5.42 7.47
CA LEU A 62 24.84 -5.89 8.39
C LEU A 62 24.76 -7.42 8.42
N THR A 63 24.71 -8.05 7.25
CA THR A 63 24.29 -9.46 7.06
C THR A 63 25.42 -10.42 6.72
N GLY A 64 26.62 -9.92 6.45
CA GLY A 64 27.83 -10.68 6.09
C GLY A 64 27.96 -11.01 4.60
N SER A 65 26.87 -11.02 3.82
CA SER A 65 26.90 -11.28 2.37
C SER A 65 25.60 -10.86 1.68
N MET A 66 25.60 -10.78 0.36
CA MET A 66 24.38 -10.50 -0.42
C MET A 66 23.35 -11.64 -0.42
N ASN A 67 23.77 -12.87 -0.13
CA ASN A 67 22.93 -14.04 0.05
C ASN A 67 23.11 -14.55 1.49
N PRO A 68 22.53 -13.84 2.48
CA PRO A 68 22.82 -14.11 3.87
C PRO A 68 22.46 -15.55 4.25
N LYS A 69 23.37 -16.18 4.99
CA LYS A 69 23.09 -17.47 5.60
C LYS A 69 22.12 -17.28 6.74
N PHE A 70 21.02 -18.02 6.70
CA PHE A 70 20.15 -18.14 7.85
C PHE A 70 20.77 -19.11 8.84
N GLU A 71 21.04 -18.61 10.03
CA GLU A 71 21.34 -19.39 11.21
C GLU A 71 20.34 -18.91 12.27
N ALA A 72 19.47 -19.78 12.78
CA ALA A 72 18.38 -19.37 13.67
C ALA A 72 18.87 -18.54 14.86
N GLU A 73 20.01 -18.94 15.45
CA GLU A 73 20.64 -18.24 16.58
C GLU A 73 21.27 -16.88 16.19
N ARG A 74 21.67 -16.68 14.93
CA ARG A 74 22.26 -15.41 14.46
C ARG A 74 21.24 -14.48 13.81
N PHE A 75 20.14 -15.00 13.30
CA PHE A 75 19.12 -14.19 12.65
C PHE A 75 18.46 -13.22 13.63
N ASP A 76 18.18 -13.69 14.86
CA ASP A 76 17.71 -12.82 15.94
C ASP A 76 18.78 -11.79 16.33
N ASN A 77 20.07 -12.17 16.36
CA ASN A 77 21.18 -11.23 16.56
C ASN A 77 21.21 -10.10 15.52
N LEU A 78 20.75 -10.31 14.28
CA LEU A 78 20.70 -9.24 13.26
C LEU A 78 19.62 -8.20 13.57
N ARG A 79 18.44 -8.63 14.01
CA ARG A 79 17.37 -7.73 14.46
C ARG A 79 17.80 -6.99 15.72
N GLU A 80 18.43 -7.68 16.65
CA GLU A 80 18.99 -7.08 17.86
C GLU A 80 20.06 -6.04 17.54
N ARG A 81 20.98 -6.30 16.61
CA ARG A 81 21.96 -5.30 16.14
C ARG A 81 21.29 -4.03 15.61
N LEU A 82 20.21 -4.16 14.84
CA LEU A 82 19.45 -2.99 14.37
C LEU A 82 18.68 -2.27 15.48
N GLN A 83 18.26 -2.99 16.52
CA GLN A 83 17.61 -2.40 17.69
C GLN A 83 18.62 -1.68 18.60
N GLN A 84 19.85 -2.18 18.68
CA GLN A 84 20.94 -1.61 19.46
C GLN A 84 21.68 -0.46 18.73
N ALA A 85 21.59 -0.39 17.40
CA ALA A 85 22.15 0.70 16.62
C ALA A 85 21.54 2.05 17.01
N ASP A 86 22.36 3.10 16.95
CA ASP A 86 21.86 4.47 17.11
C ASP A 86 20.86 4.81 15.99
N LYS A 87 20.04 5.85 16.20
CA LYS A 87 18.99 6.23 15.24
C LYS A 87 19.55 6.41 13.82
N LYS A 88 20.71 7.05 13.69
CA LYS A 88 21.35 7.31 12.40
C LYS A 88 21.83 6.02 11.72
N GLY A 89 22.45 5.12 12.46
CA GLY A 89 22.88 3.80 11.95
C GLY A 89 21.68 2.96 11.53
N LYS A 90 20.64 2.89 12.36
CA LYS A 90 19.39 2.20 12.03
C LYS A 90 18.74 2.73 10.76
N ASP A 91 18.55 4.05 10.66
CA ASP A 91 17.96 4.69 9.48
C ASP A 91 18.80 4.41 8.22
N SER A 92 20.12 4.44 8.35
CA SER A 92 21.07 4.12 7.27
C SER A 92 20.96 2.67 6.77
N TYR A 93 20.85 1.68 7.66
CA TYR A 93 20.67 0.29 7.27
C TYR A 93 19.28 0.03 6.66
N LEU A 94 18.22 0.59 7.25
CA LEU A 94 16.86 0.47 6.72
C LEU A 94 16.74 1.11 5.32
N GLN A 95 17.42 2.24 5.11
CA GLN A 95 17.50 2.86 3.78
C GLN A 95 18.23 1.95 2.79
N ALA A 96 19.35 1.31 3.18
CA ALA A 96 20.05 0.37 2.31
C ALA A 96 19.16 -0.83 1.93
N ILE A 97 18.46 -1.42 2.90
CA ILE A 97 17.50 -2.51 2.68
C ILE A 97 16.38 -2.07 1.71
N ALA A 98 15.83 -0.87 1.88
CA ALA A 98 14.78 -0.34 1.00
C ALA A 98 15.29 -0.07 -0.43
N VAL A 99 16.55 0.35 -0.60
CA VAL A 99 17.18 0.53 -1.91
C VAL A 99 17.35 -0.82 -2.61
N LEU A 100 17.87 -1.83 -1.91
CA LEU A 100 18.02 -3.17 -2.46
C LEU A 100 16.67 -3.79 -2.81
N TYR A 101 15.64 -3.62 -1.97
CA TYR A 101 14.29 -4.05 -2.29
C TYR A 101 13.80 -3.45 -3.62
N ALA A 102 13.95 -2.15 -3.81
CA ALA A 102 13.56 -1.49 -5.04
C ALA A 102 14.33 -2.00 -6.28
N GLU A 103 15.63 -2.28 -6.12
CA GLU A 103 16.49 -2.83 -7.18
C GLU A 103 16.05 -4.25 -7.59
N PHE A 104 15.89 -5.15 -6.61
CA PHE A 104 15.43 -6.51 -6.87
C PHE A 104 14.04 -6.52 -7.49
N LEU A 105 13.14 -5.64 -7.03
CA LEU A 105 11.80 -5.51 -7.56
C LEU A 105 11.80 -5.04 -9.02
N GLY A 106 12.62 -4.04 -9.36
CA GLY A 106 12.78 -3.60 -10.75
C GLY A 106 13.42 -4.65 -11.66
N ASN A 107 14.41 -5.41 -11.15
CA ASN A 107 14.99 -6.53 -11.88
C ASN A 107 13.98 -7.65 -12.16
N ASN A 108 13.08 -7.93 -11.21
CA ASN A 108 11.99 -8.86 -11.41
C ASN A 108 11.00 -8.35 -12.46
N PHE A 109 10.65 -7.05 -12.43
CA PHE A 109 9.81 -6.43 -13.45
C PHE A 109 10.41 -6.52 -14.86
N LEU A 110 11.71 -6.24 -15.03
CA LEU A 110 12.40 -6.35 -16.33
C LEU A 110 12.40 -7.77 -16.92
N LYS A 111 12.22 -8.79 -16.08
CA LYS A 111 12.16 -10.20 -16.48
C LYS A 111 10.72 -10.73 -16.60
N ALA A 112 9.73 -9.93 -16.20
CA ALA A 112 8.35 -10.35 -16.17
C ALA A 112 7.85 -10.61 -17.59
N LYS A 113 7.24 -11.77 -17.79
CA LYS A 113 6.58 -12.15 -19.04
C LYS A 113 5.08 -11.96 -18.89
N ASP A 114 4.37 -11.87 -20.02
CA ASP A 114 2.91 -11.82 -20.08
C ASP A 114 2.29 -10.61 -19.35
N VAL A 115 3.02 -9.49 -19.34
CA VAL A 115 2.60 -8.19 -18.79
C VAL A 115 2.12 -7.30 -19.93
N ASP A 116 0.94 -6.71 -19.80
CA ASP A 116 0.46 -5.66 -20.72
C ASP A 116 1.14 -4.33 -20.38
N LEU A 117 2.29 -4.07 -21.01
CA LEU A 117 3.12 -2.89 -20.75
C LEU A 117 2.41 -1.57 -21.13
N ALA A 118 1.54 -1.60 -22.15
CA ALA A 118 0.78 -0.43 -22.57
C ALA A 118 -0.27 -0.05 -21.53
N GLU A 119 -1.01 -1.03 -21.02
CA GLU A 119 -1.98 -0.79 -19.96
C GLU A 119 -1.30 -0.48 -18.62
N LEU A 120 -0.11 -1.06 -18.36
CA LEU A 120 0.70 -0.74 -17.18
C LEU A 120 1.09 0.74 -17.16
N GLU A 121 1.52 1.27 -18.31
CA GLU A 121 1.84 2.70 -18.43
C GLU A 121 0.61 3.56 -18.15
N ARG A 122 -0.57 3.20 -18.65
CA ARG A 122 -1.81 3.92 -18.32
C ARG A 122 -2.09 3.89 -16.82
N CYS A 123 -1.79 2.80 -16.12
CA CYS A 123 -1.93 2.71 -14.66
C CYS A 123 -1.08 3.71 -13.87
N PHE A 124 -0.03 4.28 -14.47
CA PHE A 124 0.75 5.37 -13.87
C PHE A 124 -0.07 6.65 -13.71
N TYR A 125 -1.04 6.89 -14.60
CA TYR A 125 -1.83 8.12 -14.60
C TYR A 125 -2.79 8.15 -13.38
N PRO A 126 -2.90 9.29 -12.67
CA PRO A 126 -3.80 9.43 -11.52
C PRO A 126 -5.27 9.14 -11.83
N SER A 127 -5.74 9.53 -13.02
CA SER A 127 -7.14 9.40 -13.46
C SER A 127 -7.47 8.05 -14.09
N HIS A 128 -6.47 7.23 -14.43
CA HIS A 128 -6.72 5.95 -15.08
C HIS A 128 -7.32 4.93 -14.10
N LEU A 129 -8.34 4.23 -14.57
CA LEU A 129 -9.14 3.29 -13.79
C LEU A 129 -9.47 2.05 -14.63
N PRO A 130 -8.61 1.02 -14.62
CA PRO A 130 -8.84 -0.21 -15.37
C PRO A 130 -10.00 -1.02 -14.77
N ALA A 131 -10.65 -1.84 -15.61
CA ALA A 131 -11.52 -2.92 -15.12
C ALA A 131 -10.69 -3.97 -14.36
N TYR A 132 -11.32 -4.72 -13.45
CA TYR A 132 -10.62 -5.65 -12.57
C TYR A 132 -9.86 -6.74 -13.33
N ASP A 133 -10.45 -7.29 -14.39
CA ASP A 133 -9.82 -8.33 -15.21
C ASP A 133 -8.63 -7.78 -16.01
N VAL A 134 -8.75 -6.56 -16.54
CA VAL A 134 -7.68 -5.82 -17.21
C VAL A 134 -6.55 -5.59 -16.22
N ALA A 135 -6.85 -5.04 -15.04
CA ALA A 135 -5.87 -4.75 -14.00
C ALA A 135 -5.05 -5.98 -13.59
N LEU A 136 -5.71 -7.13 -13.43
CA LEU A 136 -5.01 -8.39 -13.12
C LEU A 136 -4.07 -8.82 -14.24
N ARG A 137 -4.52 -8.82 -15.50
CA ARG A 137 -3.67 -9.13 -16.66
C ARG A 137 -2.49 -8.17 -16.77
N THR A 138 -2.71 -6.89 -16.55
CA THR A 138 -1.67 -5.85 -16.58
C THR A 138 -0.52 -6.14 -15.62
N VAL A 139 -0.78 -6.76 -14.46
CA VAL A 139 0.27 -7.08 -13.49
C VAL A 139 0.63 -8.58 -13.45
N GLY A 140 0.16 -9.36 -14.42
CA GLY A 140 0.45 -10.79 -14.54
C GLY A 140 -0.23 -11.69 -13.50
N LEU A 141 -1.29 -11.21 -12.84
CA LEU A 141 -2.01 -11.97 -11.82
C LEU A 141 -3.22 -12.72 -12.40
N LYS A 142 -3.51 -13.89 -11.82
CA LYS A 142 -4.64 -14.73 -12.24
C LYS A 142 -5.95 -14.32 -11.56
N LYS A 143 -7.04 -14.26 -12.34
CA LYS A 143 -8.40 -14.05 -11.84
C LYS A 143 -8.83 -15.26 -10.99
N PRO A 144 -9.12 -15.11 -9.69
CA PRO A 144 -9.66 -16.20 -8.90
C PRO A 144 -11.12 -16.47 -9.29
N LEU A 145 -11.60 -17.70 -9.09
CA LEU A 145 -13.00 -18.07 -9.39
C LEU A 145 -13.99 -17.38 -8.43
N TRP A 146 -13.64 -17.33 -7.14
CA TRP A 146 -14.37 -16.61 -6.09
C TRP A 146 -13.37 -15.90 -5.18
N TRP A 147 -13.84 -14.87 -4.48
CA TRP A 147 -12.98 -14.15 -3.55
C TRP A 147 -12.84 -14.94 -2.25
N LYS A 148 -11.61 -15.02 -1.77
CA LYS A 148 -11.26 -15.56 -0.46
C LYS A 148 -10.29 -14.59 0.18
N GLN A 149 -10.52 -14.28 1.45
CA GLN A 149 -9.53 -13.54 2.22
C GLN A 149 -8.25 -14.40 2.31
N GLY A 150 -7.12 -13.80 1.96
CA GLY A 150 -5.80 -14.41 2.09
C GLY A 150 -5.51 -14.80 3.55
N PHE A 151 -4.67 -15.81 3.71
CA PHE A 151 -4.34 -16.41 5.01
C PHE A 151 -2.96 -16.02 5.54
N PHE A 152 -2.31 -14.95 5.06
CA PHE A 152 -1.09 -14.40 5.69
C PHE A 152 -1.39 -13.67 7.02
N VAL A 153 -2.11 -14.34 7.92
CA VAL A 153 -2.58 -13.81 9.20
C VAL A 153 -1.61 -14.12 10.33
N ARG A 154 -0.61 -14.99 10.10
CA ARG A 154 0.32 -15.46 11.14
C ARG A 154 1.78 -15.32 10.71
N LEU A 155 2.62 -14.90 11.67
CA LEU A 155 4.08 -14.96 11.54
C LEU A 155 4.56 -16.36 11.10
N GLU A 156 3.90 -17.41 11.59
CA GLU A 156 4.28 -18.80 11.33
C GLU A 156 4.02 -19.28 9.89
N ASP A 157 3.20 -18.58 9.11
CA ASP A 157 2.88 -19.02 7.75
C ASP A 157 3.94 -18.54 6.74
N ILE A 158 4.70 -17.50 7.09
CA ILE A 158 5.73 -16.88 6.26
C ILE A 158 7.12 -17.45 6.59
N SER A 159 7.37 -17.81 7.84
CA SER A 159 8.66 -18.37 8.28
C SER A 159 8.93 -19.81 7.82
N ARG A 160 7.97 -20.49 7.16
CA ARG A 160 8.08 -21.91 6.81
C ARG A 160 8.92 -22.20 5.56
N LEU A 161 9.04 -21.26 4.62
CA LEU A 161 9.75 -21.50 3.37
C LEU A 161 11.25 -21.79 3.59
N PRO A 162 11.97 -21.05 4.44
CA PRO A 162 13.40 -21.29 4.66
C PRO A 162 13.68 -22.46 5.62
N LEU A 163 12.78 -22.71 6.59
CA LEU A 163 12.96 -23.77 7.59
C LEU A 163 12.90 -25.17 6.99
N SER A 164 12.17 -25.34 5.88
CA SER A 164 12.10 -26.62 5.16
C SER A 164 13.39 -26.98 4.42
N GLN A 165 14.28 -26.01 4.20
CA GLN A 165 15.53 -26.16 3.46
C GLN A 165 16.76 -26.13 4.38
N CYS A 166 16.55 -26.16 5.69
CA CYS A 166 17.63 -26.19 6.66
C CYS A 166 18.41 -27.52 6.59
N ASP A 167 19.74 -27.42 6.65
CA ASP A 167 20.61 -28.58 6.83
C ASP A 167 20.51 -29.17 8.26
N ILE A 168 21.29 -30.22 8.53
CA ILE A 168 21.36 -30.87 9.84
C ILE A 168 21.79 -29.91 10.98
N ASN A 169 22.41 -28.78 10.64
CA ASN A 169 22.86 -27.75 11.57
C ASN A 169 21.87 -26.58 11.66
N LYS A 170 20.66 -26.72 11.10
CA LYS A 170 19.62 -25.68 11.01
C LYS A 170 20.06 -24.44 10.21
N GLN A 171 20.92 -24.62 9.22
CA GLN A 171 21.41 -23.57 8.34
C GLN A 171 20.76 -23.64 6.96
N ALA A 172 20.41 -22.50 6.39
CA ALA A 172 19.93 -22.42 5.00
C ALA A 172 20.54 -21.21 4.30
N SER A 173 20.94 -21.36 3.03
CA SER A 173 21.26 -20.20 2.19
C SER A 173 19.94 -19.60 1.72
N MET A 174 19.74 -18.30 1.94
CA MET A 174 18.56 -17.59 1.47
C MET A 174 18.90 -16.70 0.29
N THR A 175 17.96 -16.59 -0.63
CA THR A 175 17.90 -15.45 -1.54
C THR A 175 17.61 -14.15 -0.77
N PHE A 176 17.89 -13.00 -1.37
CA PHE A 176 17.54 -11.71 -0.77
C PHE A 176 16.03 -11.61 -0.52
N GLU A 177 15.20 -12.11 -1.43
CA GLU A 177 13.74 -12.08 -1.33
C GLU A 177 13.23 -12.88 -0.12
N GLU A 178 13.76 -14.09 0.09
CA GLU A 178 13.45 -14.92 1.25
C GLU A 178 13.91 -14.26 2.55
N TRP A 179 15.15 -13.73 2.55
CA TRP A 179 15.68 -12.99 3.69
C TRP A 179 14.82 -11.77 4.01
N TYR A 180 14.38 -11.01 3.01
CA TYR A 180 13.58 -9.79 3.18
C TYR A 180 12.22 -10.12 3.79
N CYS A 181 11.55 -11.17 3.29
CA CYS A 181 10.29 -11.63 3.85
C CYS A 181 10.46 -12.08 5.31
N LEU A 182 11.52 -12.82 5.60
CA LEU A 182 11.83 -13.25 6.96
C LEU A 182 12.15 -12.06 7.85
N PHE A 183 12.96 -11.11 7.39
CA PHE A 183 13.40 -9.92 8.12
C PHE A 183 12.23 -9.07 8.61
N TRP A 184 11.20 -8.92 7.78
CA TRP A 184 9.99 -8.21 8.15
C TRP A 184 8.93 -9.07 8.85
N ASN A 185 9.14 -10.40 8.97
CA ASN A 185 8.15 -11.37 9.42
C ASN A 185 6.87 -11.38 8.57
N TYR A 186 6.94 -10.99 7.30
CA TYR A 186 5.80 -11.10 6.38
C TYR A 186 6.19 -11.27 4.93
N TYR A 187 5.33 -11.95 4.17
CA TYR A 187 5.53 -12.16 2.75
C TYR A 187 5.38 -10.84 2.00
N THR A 188 6.46 -10.41 1.35
CA THR A 188 6.46 -9.26 0.44
C THR A 188 6.73 -9.79 -0.97
N PRO A 189 5.77 -9.70 -1.90
CA PRO A 189 5.97 -10.22 -3.24
C PRO A 189 6.96 -9.34 -4.04
N PHE A 190 7.80 -10.00 -4.84
CA PHE A 190 8.68 -9.37 -5.81
C PHE A 190 8.10 -9.55 -7.21
N ASN A 191 7.01 -8.83 -7.50
CA ASN A 191 6.25 -8.95 -8.75
C ASN A 191 5.93 -7.59 -9.38
N THR A 192 5.35 -7.61 -10.60
CA THR A 192 4.97 -6.41 -11.34
C THR A 192 3.99 -5.52 -10.58
N LEU A 193 3.06 -6.10 -9.81
CA LEU A 193 2.13 -5.33 -8.97
C LEU A 193 2.88 -4.52 -7.91
N ALA A 194 3.75 -5.16 -7.13
CA ALA A 194 4.54 -4.48 -6.11
C ALA A 194 5.42 -3.38 -6.74
N TYR A 195 5.99 -3.62 -7.92
CA TYR A 195 6.76 -2.62 -8.66
C TYR A 195 5.90 -1.40 -9.03
N LEU A 196 4.75 -1.61 -9.67
CA LEU A 196 3.79 -0.55 -10.02
C LEU A 196 3.40 0.30 -8.81
N LEU A 197 3.07 -0.35 -7.69
CA LEU A 197 2.61 0.34 -6.48
C LEU A 197 3.75 1.10 -5.79
N MET A 198 4.98 0.61 -5.86
CA MET A 198 6.16 1.35 -5.42
C MET A 198 6.35 2.62 -6.26
N LEU A 199 6.31 2.50 -7.59
CA LEU A 199 6.54 3.62 -8.52
C LEU A 199 5.48 4.71 -8.40
N THR A 200 4.25 4.34 -8.08
CA THR A 200 3.10 5.24 -7.96
C THR A 200 2.80 5.65 -6.52
N ALA A 201 3.63 5.21 -5.56
CA ALA A 201 3.47 5.40 -4.13
C ALA A 201 2.08 5.01 -3.60
N GLN A 202 1.51 3.92 -4.09
CA GLN A 202 0.23 3.37 -3.65
C GLN A 202 0.44 2.09 -2.82
N SER A 203 -0.65 1.61 -2.20
CA SER A 203 -0.70 0.26 -1.63
C SER A 203 -1.73 -0.64 -2.29
N LEU A 204 -2.62 -0.07 -3.10
CA LEU A 204 -3.63 -0.80 -3.87
C LEU A 204 -3.64 -0.29 -5.30
N LEU A 205 -3.96 -1.18 -6.23
CA LEU A 205 -4.27 -0.84 -7.61
C LEU A 205 -5.78 -0.65 -7.70
N PRO A 206 -6.29 0.60 -7.85
CA PRO A 206 -7.73 0.83 -7.91
C PRO A 206 -8.30 0.25 -9.20
N THR A 207 -9.45 -0.40 -9.09
CA THR A 207 -10.21 -0.96 -10.20
C THR A 207 -11.55 -0.26 -10.30
N LYS A 208 -12.14 -0.23 -11.49
CA LYS A 208 -13.45 0.38 -11.73
C LYS A 208 -14.50 -0.17 -10.77
N GLU A 209 -14.55 -1.49 -10.62
CA GLU A 209 -15.49 -2.20 -9.79
C GLU A 209 -15.32 -1.86 -8.30
N LEU A 210 -14.08 -1.73 -7.83
CA LEU A 210 -13.81 -1.32 -6.44
C LEU A 210 -14.30 0.10 -6.21
N VAL A 211 -13.95 1.04 -7.10
CA VAL A 211 -14.31 2.46 -6.97
C VAL A 211 -15.83 2.63 -7.05
N ASP A 212 -16.48 2.06 -8.05
CA ASP A 212 -17.93 2.16 -8.25
C ASP A 212 -18.70 1.53 -7.08
N SER A 213 -18.32 0.31 -6.67
CA SER A 213 -18.99 -0.38 -5.56
C SER A 213 -18.79 0.34 -4.23
N THR A 214 -17.61 0.94 -4.02
CA THR A 214 -17.30 1.72 -2.82
C THR A 214 -18.09 3.03 -2.82
N ALA A 215 -18.22 3.70 -3.96
CA ALA A 215 -19.03 4.91 -4.08
C ALA A 215 -20.52 4.61 -3.84
N ASP A 216 -21.05 3.51 -4.39
CA ASP A 216 -22.43 3.06 -4.13
C ASP A 216 -22.63 2.73 -2.64
N TYR A 217 -21.67 2.02 -2.03
CA TYR A 217 -21.68 1.74 -0.60
C TYR A 217 -21.73 3.04 0.20
N ILE A 218 -20.75 3.93 0.02
CA ILE A 218 -20.65 5.20 0.75
C ILE A 218 -21.92 6.03 0.57
N SER A 219 -22.47 6.12 -0.64
CA SER A 219 -23.70 6.87 -0.92
C SER A 219 -24.88 6.31 -0.14
N HIS A 220 -25.05 4.98 -0.14
CA HIS A 220 -26.05 4.31 0.68
C HIS A 220 -25.83 4.58 2.18
N ARG A 221 -24.61 4.42 2.69
CA ARG A 221 -24.29 4.66 4.11
C ARG A 221 -24.58 6.11 4.52
N HIS A 222 -24.19 7.05 3.69
CA HIS A 222 -24.43 8.47 3.89
C HIS A 222 -25.93 8.82 3.89
N SER A 223 -26.74 8.13 3.08
CA SER A 223 -28.21 8.33 3.05
C SER A 223 -28.90 8.02 4.39
N LEU A 224 -28.30 7.15 5.20
CA LEU A 224 -28.80 6.75 6.53
C LEU A 224 -28.46 7.76 7.63
N ILE A 225 -27.71 8.82 7.31
CA ILE A 225 -27.41 9.90 8.25
C ILE A 225 -28.61 10.85 8.31
N GLU A 226 -29.24 10.90 9.48
CA GLU A 226 -30.40 11.76 9.75
C GLU A 226 -30.01 13.16 10.23
N ASP A 227 -28.93 13.30 10.99
CA ASP A 227 -28.45 14.59 11.49
C ASP A 227 -28.04 15.51 10.32
N PRO A 228 -28.71 16.66 10.13
CA PRO A 228 -28.43 17.59 9.03
C PRO A 228 -27.00 18.14 9.04
N LYS A 229 -26.39 18.30 10.22
CA LYS A 229 -25.00 18.80 10.32
C LYS A 229 -24.04 17.72 9.84
N ALA A 230 -24.15 16.50 10.38
CA ALA A 230 -23.35 15.36 9.95
C ALA A 230 -23.53 15.02 8.46
N LYS A 231 -24.73 15.21 7.90
CA LYS A 231 -25.05 14.96 6.48
C LYS A 231 -24.42 15.97 5.51
N LYS A 232 -24.02 17.14 6.00
CA LYS A 232 -23.29 18.16 5.21
C LYS A 232 -21.78 18.09 5.43
N ALA A 233 -21.32 17.39 6.47
CA ALA A 233 -19.91 17.26 6.77
C ALA A 233 -19.20 16.44 5.66
N PRO A 234 -17.98 16.83 5.27
CA PRO A 234 -17.22 16.07 4.28
C PRO A 234 -16.83 14.70 4.84
N ILE A 235 -16.54 13.76 3.94
CA ILE A 235 -15.90 12.50 4.30
C ILE A 235 -14.40 12.75 4.39
N LEU A 236 -13.74 12.30 5.46
CA LEU A 236 -12.29 12.41 5.58
C LEU A 236 -11.61 11.13 5.11
N PHE A 237 -10.58 11.25 4.28
CA PHE A 237 -9.67 10.17 3.95
C PHE A 237 -8.31 10.40 4.61
N LEU A 238 -8.11 9.74 5.74
CA LEU A 238 -6.88 9.80 6.53
C LEU A 238 -5.83 8.83 5.97
N GLY A 239 -4.57 9.24 5.92
CA GLY A 239 -3.50 8.37 5.39
C GLY A 239 -3.55 8.22 3.87
N SER A 240 -4.15 9.18 3.17
CA SER A 240 -4.52 9.10 1.75
C SER A 240 -3.36 9.05 0.73
N ARG A 241 -2.10 8.89 1.15
CA ARG A 241 -0.87 8.88 0.33
C ARG A 241 -0.81 9.95 -0.77
N THR A 242 -1.33 9.64 -1.96
CA THR A 242 -1.35 10.48 -3.19
C THR A 242 -2.73 11.08 -3.48
N GLY A 243 -3.74 10.68 -2.72
CA GLY A 243 -5.15 11.00 -2.91
C GLY A 243 -5.81 10.26 -4.07
N LYS A 244 -5.14 9.33 -4.78
CA LYS A 244 -5.68 8.66 -5.98
C LYS A 244 -7.04 8.01 -5.73
N LEU A 245 -7.16 7.14 -4.72
CA LEU A 245 -8.44 6.44 -4.46
C LEU A 245 -9.59 7.40 -4.13
N GLY A 246 -9.38 8.38 -3.23
CA GLY A 246 -10.45 9.33 -2.90
C GLY A 246 -10.75 10.32 -4.04
N GLY A 247 -9.76 10.65 -4.86
CA GLY A 247 -9.92 11.40 -6.10
C GLY A 247 -10.81 10.69 -7.10
N LEU A 248 -10.55 9.40 -7.34
CA LEU A 248 -11.37 8.54 -8.20
C LEU A 248 -12.80 8.38 -7.64
N LEU A 249 -12.96 8.24 -6.32
CA LEU A 249 -14.27 8.19 -5.67
C LEU A 249 -15.06 9.49 -5.88
N ASN A 250 -14.42 10.66 -5.72
CA ASN A 250 -15.06 11.95 -6.00
C ASN A 250 -15.48 12.08 -7.48
N GLN A 251 -14.68 11.57 -8.42
CA GLN A 251 -14.96 11.60 -9.85
C GLN A 251 -16.18 10.77 -10.26
N THR A 252 -16.62 9.80 -9.44
CA THR A 252 -17.85 9.04 -9.72
C THR A 252 -19.11 9.90 -9.72
N GLY A 253 -19.11 11.04 -9.02
CA GLY A 253 -20.30 11.87 -8.80
C GLY A 253 -21.40 11.23 -7.94
N LYS A 254 -21.20 10.00 -7.46
CA LYS A 254 -22.18 9.27 -6.64
C LYS A 254 -22.09 9.59 -5.14
N VAL A 255 -20.93 10.07 -4.70
CA VAL A 255 -20.68 10.40 -3.29
C VAL A 255 -21.32 11.76 -2.98
N PRO A 256 -22.26 11.85 -2.02
CA PRO A 256 -23.07 13.07 -1.82
C PRO A 256 -22.31 14.30 -1.32
N VAL A 257 -21.15 14.09 -0.72
CA VAL A 257 -20.29 15.12 -0.12
C VAL A 257 -18.83 14.86 -0.54
N PRO A 258 -17.98 15.89 -0.59
CA PRO A 258 -16.60 15.70 -1.02
C PRO A 258 -15.82 14.80 -0.05
N ILE A 259 -14.97 13.94 -0.61
CA ILE A 259 -13.93 13.23 0.13
C ILE A 259 -12.69 14.12 0.20
N ILE A 260 -12.33 14.54 1.42
CA ILE A 260 -11.17 15.37 1.69
C ILE A 260 -9.99 14.48 2.10
N HIS A 261 -8.90 14.57 1.36
CA HIS A 261 -7.65 13.87 1.65
C HIS A 261 -6.85 14.60 2.73
N VAL A 262 -6.46 13.89 3.78
CA VAL A 262 -5.63 14.44 4.86
C VAL A 262 -4.43 13.55 5.10
N HIS A 263 -3.26 14.18 5.22
CA HIS A 263 -2.01 13.51 5.58
C HIS A 263 -1.09 14.48 6.33
N GLU A 264 -0.37 14.03 7.36
CA GLU A 264 0.52 14.92 8.13
C GLU A 264 1.76 15.32 7.32
N LYS A 265 2.29 14.37 6.55
CA LYS A 265 3.49 14.52 5.72
C LYS A 265 3.24 14.02 4.30
N PRO A 266 2.39 14.69 3.50
CA PRO A 266 2.04 14.22 2.16
C PRO A 266 3.31 14.12 1.30
N ASN A 267 3.39 13.08 0.48
CA ASN A 267 4.49 12.97 -0.47
C ASN A 267 4.22 13.92 -1.64
N MET A 268 5.00 15.00 -1.73
CA MET A 268 4.84 16.04 -2.77
C MET A 268 5.40 15.60 -4.13
N ASN A 269 6.17 14.51 -4.19
CA ASN A 269 6.63 13.91 -5.43
C ASN A 269 6.39 12.38 -5.39
N PRO A 270 5.14 11.95 -5.64
CA PRO A 270 4.73 10.57 -5.39
C PRO A 270 5.16 9.58 -6.47
N TYR A 271 5.68 10.07 -7.60
CA TYR A 271 5.99 9.25 -8.74
C TYR A 271 7.49 9.02 -8.86
N LEU A 272 7.88 7.76 -9.03
CA LEU A 272 9.21 7.36 -9.47
C LEU A 272 9.17 7.17 -10.98
N LEU A 273 8.77 8.22 -11.70
CA LEU A 273 8.53 8.22 -13.14
C LEU A 273 9.25 9.43 -13.75
N VAL A 274 9.70 9.29 -14.99
CA VAL A 274 10.15 10.43 -15.79
C VAL A 274 8.95 10.96 -16.57
N ILE A 275 8.37 12.06 -16.09
CA ILE A 275 7.16 12.63 -16.68
C ILE A 275 7.56 13.70 -17.70
N PRO A 276 7.28 13.51 -19.01
CA PRO A 276 7.55 14.51 -20.03
C PRO A 276 6.81 15.84 -19.75
N PRO A 277 7.37 17.00 -20.12
CA PRO A 277 6.73 18.30 -19.89
C PRO A 277 5.28 18.38 -20.40
N ASN A 278 4.99 17.81 -21.57
CA ASN A 278 3.65 17.78 -22.17
C ASN A 278 2.65 16.86 -21.45
N LYS A 279 3.08 16.08 -20.46
CA LYS A 279 2.24 15.17 -19.67
C LYS A 279 2.11 15.59 -18.21
N GLN A 280 2.90 16.54 -17.73
CA GLN A 280 2.94 16.93 -16.30
C GLN A 280 1.57 17.29 -15.72
N ASP A 281 0.71 17.94 -16.51
CA ASP A 281 -0.65 18.29 -16.09
C ASP A 281 -1.52 17.06 -15.76
N ALA A 282 -1.35 15.97 -16.52
CA ALA A 282 -2.07 14.72 -16.29
C ALA A 282 -1.60 14.00 -15.02
N PHE A 283 -0.39 14.30 -14.53
CA PHE A 283 0.21 13.71 -13.32
C PHE A 283 0.11 14.60 -12.09
N LYS A 284 -0.70 15.67 -12.13
CA LYS A 284 -0.94 16.49 -10.94
C LYS A 284 -1.57 15.63 -9.84
N PRO A 285 -0.94 15.49 -8.65
CA PRO A 285 -1.50 14.70 -7.57
C PRO A 285 -2.81 15.34 -7.10
N HIS A 286 -3.71 14.51 -6.56
CA HIS A 286 -4.93 15.04 -5.95
C HIS A 286 -4.57 15.94 -4.75
N PRO A 287 -5.35 16.99 -4.48
CA PRO A 287 -5.06 17.89 -3.37
C PRO A 287 -5.16 17.13 -2.04
N ILE A 288 -4.08 17.20 -1.24
CA ILE A 288 -4.00 16.63 0.11
C ILE A 288 -3.77 17.76 1.10
N ILE A 289 -4.65 17.85 2.10
CA ILE A 289 -4.51 18.82 3.17
C ILE A 289 -3.44 18.32 4.14
N LYS A 290 -2.35 19.08 4.26
CA LYS A 290 -1.28 18.81 5.21
C LYS A 290 -1.74 19.12 6.64
N MET A 291 -2.18 18.11 7.37
CA MET A 291 -2.72 18.25 8.72
C MET A 291 -2.58 16.96 9.52
N LYS A 292 -2.46 17.06 10.85
CA LYS A 292 -2.58 15.90 11.74
C LYS A 292 -4.00 15.35 11.71
N ALA A 293 -4.14 14.02 11.78
CA ALA A 293 -5.43 13.35 11.73
C ALA A 293 -6.40 13.82 12.82
N GLN A 294 -5.93 13.98 14.07
CA GLN A 294 -6.73 14.49 15.18
C GLN A 294 -7.34 15.87 14.88
N ALA A 295 -6.51 16.82 14.44
CA ALA A 295 -6.96 18.17 14.11
C ALA A 295 -7.97 18.18 12.95
N ALA A 296 -7.83 17.28 11.98
CA ALA A 296 -8.80 17.16 10.89
C ALA A 296 -10.13 16.60 11.38
N LEU A 297 -10.11 15.58 12.24
CA LEU A 297 -11.32 15.00 12.82
C LEU A 297 -12.10 16.02 13.66
N GLU A 298 -11.39 16.84 14.45
CA GLU A 298 -11.98 17.93 15.24
C GLU A 298 -12.53 19.06 14.36
N LYS A 299 -11.79 19.45 13.31
CA LYS A 299 -12.18 20.55 12.42
C LYS A 299 -13.41 20.23 11.58
N TYR A 300 -13.44 19.04 10.97
CA TYR A 300 -14.46 18.69 9.99
C TYR A 300 -15.62 17.87 10.56
N GLU A 301 -15.46 17.34 11.77
CA GLU A 301 -16.45 16.51 12.47
C GLU A 301 -17.17 15.48 11.56
N PRO A 302 -16.42 14.64 10.81
CA PRO A 302 -17.01 13.78 9.80
C PRO A 302 -17.86 12.67 10.41
N ALA A 303 -18.92 12.27 9.70
CA ALA A 303 -19.69 11.09 10.05
C ALA A 303 -19.04 9.78 9.55
N ILE A 304 -18.37 9.85 8.39
CA ILE A 304 -17.70 8.71 7.75
C ILE A 304 -16.23 9.06 7.53
N VAL A 305 -15.35 8.12 7.88
CA VAL A 305 -13.89 8.25 7.68
C VAL A 305 -13.38 7.09 6.83
N LEU A 306 -12.57 7.38 5.82
CA LEU A 306 -11.82 6.40 5.05
C LEU A 306 -10.36 6.39 5.52
N MET A 307 -9.72 5.24 5.45
CA MET A 307 -8.33 5.06 5.85
C MET A 307 -7.66 3.95 5.03
N SER A 308 -6.37 4.10 4.82
CA SER A 308 -5.48 3.10 4.23
C SER A 308 -4.12 3.19 4.92
N ASP A 309 -3.27 2.19 4.72
CA ASP A 309 -1.87 2.24 5.16
C ASP A 309 -1.66 2.47 6.66
N MET A 310 -2.35 1.70 7.49
CA MET A 310 -2.05 1.74 8.91
C MET A 310 -0.59 1.34 9.16
N MET A 311 0.12 2.12 9.96
CA MET A 311 1.47 1.75 10.38
C MET A 311 1.42 0.47 11.22
N MET A 312 2.35 -0.43 10.96
CA MET A 312 2.54 -1.67 11.70
C MET A 312 2.67 -1.42 13.20
N ASN A 313 2.01 -2.25 14.03
CA ASN A 313 2.06 -2.19 15.50
C ASN A 313 1.62 -0.85 16.11
N THR A 314 0.77 -0.09 15.42
CA THR A 314 0.15 1.13 15.97
C THR A 314 -1.37 1.04 15.85
N ASP A 315 -2.11 1.67 16.77
CA ASP A 315 -3.57 1.79 16.63
C ASP A 315 -3.97 3.22 16.17
N PRO A 316 -3.90 3.51 14.86
CA PRO A 316 -4.37 4.80 14.35
C PRO A 316 -5.89 4.97 14.48
N THR A 317 -6.64 3.89 14.77
CA THR A 317 -8.10 3.96 14.87
C THR A 317 -8.58 4.40 16.24
N ALA A 318 -7.74 4.33 17.29
CA ALA A 318 -8.07 4.80 18.64
C ALA A 318 -8.58 6.24 18.66
N MET A 319 -7.95 7.14 17.88
CA MET A 319 -8.38 8.53 17.83
C MET A 319 -9.77 8.66 17.18
N ILE A 320 -10.04 7.94 16.09
CA ILE A 320 -11.31 8.00 15.35
C ILE A 320 -12.45 7.47 16.21
N ARG A 321 -12.22 6.38 16.95
CA ARG A 321 -13.24 5.80 17.82
C ARG A 321 -13.66 6.74 18.96
N ARG A 322 -12.77 7.62 19.42
CA ARG A 322 -13.03 8.65 20.45
C ARG A 322 -13.78 9.87 19.92
N ILE A 323 -13.75 10.13 18.61
CA ILE A 323 -14.41 11.30 18.03
C ILE A 323 -15.91 11.10 18.02
N GLY A 324 -16.63 11.98 18.70
CA GLY A 324 -18.08 11.90 18.92
C GLY A 324 -18.93 12.07 17.67
N SER A 325 -18.40 12.60 16.56
CA SER A 325 -19.11 12.78 15.28
C SER A 325 -19.03 11.56 14.36
N VAL A 326 -17.95 10.79 14.40
CA VAL A 326 -17.76 9.63 13.52
C VAL A 326 -18.79 8.54 13.84
N ARG A 327 -19.40 7.93 12.84
CA ARG A 327 -20.37 6.84 12.97
C ARG A 327 -19.89 5.57 12.28
N GLU A 328 -19.07 5.74 11.25
CA GLU A 328 -18.48 4.67 10.49
C GLU A 328 -17.06 5.05 10.07
N TYR A 329 -16.14 4.08 10.11
CA TYR A 329 -14.85 4.24 9.44
C TYR A 329 -14.46 2.97 8.69
N MET A 330 -13.90 3.15 7.50
CA MET A 330 -13.58 2.09 6.55
C MET A 330 -12.08 2.04 6.28
N TYR A 331 -11.53 0.83 6.34
CA TYR A 331 -10.14 0.53 6.04
C TYR A 331 -9.97 -0.25 4.74
N PHE A 332 -9.06 0.23 3.90
CA PHE A 332 -8.56 -0.43 2.70
C PHE A 332 -7.12 -0.86 2.95
N GLY A 333 -6.90 -2.15 3.24
CA GLY A 333 -5.57 -2.71 3.41
C GLY A 333 -5.60 -4.18 3.76
N THR A 334 -4.70 -4.66 4.61
CA THR A 334 -4.65 -6.06 5.05
C THR A 334 -5.22 -6.20 6.47
N PRO A 335 -6.53 -6.46 6.63
CA PRO A 335 -7.14 -6.52 7.95
C PRO A 335 -6.76 -7.79 8.72
N ASN A 336 -6.79 -7.67 10.05
CA ASN A 336 -6.39 -8.73 10.99
C ASN A 336 -4.95 -9.22 10.77
N SER A 337 -4.09 -8.41 10.17
CA SER A 337 -2.70 -8.76 9.90
C SER A 337 -1.77 -8.20 10.96
N TYR A 338 -0.55 -8.74 11.00
CA TYR A 338 0.54 -8.17 11.79
C TYR A 338 1.21 -6.98 11.06
N ILE A 339 0.97 -6.80 9.76
CA ILE A 339 1.71 -5.85 8.92
C ILE A 339 1.12 -4.45 8.92
N GLU A 340 -0.15 -4.31 9.29
CA GLU A 340 -0.89 -3.05 9.27
C GLU A 340 -1.80 -2.95 10.48
N GLY A 341 -1.65 -1.88 11.26
CA GLY A 341 -2.36 -1.69 12.52
C GLY A 341 -1.79 -2.53 13.67
N HIS A 342 -2.38 -2.40 14.85
CA HIS A 342 -1.97 -3.17 16.01
C HIS A 342 -2.84 -4.43 16.13
N PRO A 343 -2.25 -5.66 16.24
CA PRO A 343 -3.01 -6.91 16.25
C PRO A 343 -4.14 -6.97 17.29
N TRP A 344 -3.89 -6.52 18.51
CA TRP A 344 -4.93 -6.46 19.56
C TRP A 344 -5.72 -5.14 19.52
N GLU A 345 -5.07 -4.00 19.76
CA GLU A 345 -5.75 -2.70 19.86
C GLU A 345 -6.63 -2.32 18.66
N THR A 346 -6.16 -2.57 17.43
CA THR A 346 -6.92 -2.26 16.21
C THR A 346 -7.86 -3.40 15.82
N TRP A 347 -7.32 -4.63 15.74
CA TRP A 347 -8.04 -5.75 15.14
C TRP A 347 -8.76 -6.65 16.15
N GLY A 348 -8.42 -6.60 17.43
CA GLY A 348 -8.97 -7.49 18.46
C GLY A 348 -8.55 -8.95 18.30
N ASN A 349 -7.35 -9.21 17.79
CA ASN A 349 -6.82 -10.57 17.71
C ASN A 349 -6.32 -11.04 19.08
N ALA A 350 -7.15 -11.84 19.77
CA ALA A 350 -6.93 -12.28 21.16
C ALA A 350 -5.58 -12.98 21.41
N ARG A 351 -4.96 -13.54 20.38
CA ARG A 351 -3.64 -14.17 20.48
C ARG A 351 -2.52 -13.17 20.84
N TYR A 352 -2.63 -11.93 20.36
CA TYR A 352 -1.64 -10.88 20.55
C TYR A 352 -2.01 -9.92 21.69
N ARG A 353 -2.98 -10.32 22.51
CA ARG A 353 -3.38 -9.57 23.67
C ARG A 353 -2.30 -9.68 24.75
N GLU A 354 -1.94 -8.56 25.35
CA GLU A 354 -1.02 -8.53 26.49
C GLU A 354 -1.66 -9.20 27.72
N LYS A 355 -0.86 -10.01 28.43
CA LYS A 355 -1.33 -10.67 29.66
C LYS A 355 -1.72 -9.62 30.70
N GLY A 356 -2.85 -9.82 31.36
CA GLY A 356 -3.37 -8.88 32.36
C GLY A 356 -4.24 -7.75 31.79
N THR A 357 -4.42 -7.67 30.47
CA THR A 357 -5.39 -6.75 29.86
C THR A 357 -6.78 -7.39 29.71
N ASP A 358 -7.80 -6.55 29.59
CA ASP A 358 -9.20 -6.95 29.37
C ASP A 358 -9.36 -7.95 28.20
N HIS A 359 -10.31 -8.87 28.32
CA HIS A 359 -10.64 -9.86 27.31
C HIS A 359 -11.47 -9.29 26.15
N ILE A 360 -12.05 -8.10 26.35
CA ILE A 360 -12.84 -7.40 25.32
C ILE A 360 -11.91 -6.47 24.52
N PRO A 361 -11.85 -6.60 23.19
CA PRO A 361 -11.02 -5.73 22.36
C PRO A 361 -11.54 -4.28 22.39
N PRO A 362 -10.65 -3.27 22.25
CA PRO A 362 -11.00 -1.86 22.47
C PRO A 362 -12.20 -1.38 21.67
N PHE A 363 -12.28 -1.72 20.38
CA PHE A 363 -13.40 -1.29 19.54
C PHE A 363 -14.76 -1.82 20.05
N LEU A 364 -14.82 -3.04 20.61
CA LEU A 364 -16.06 -3.56 21.20
C LEU A 364 -16.40 -2.82 22.50
N ARG A 365 -15.40 -2.58 23.37
CA ARG A 365 -15.58 -1.80 24.62
C ARG A 365 -16.13 -0.40 24.32
N GLU A 366 -15.70 0.18 23.21
CA GLU A 366 -16.10 1.50 22.72
C GLU A 366 -17.39 1.46 21.86
N ASN A 367 -18.16 0.36 21.90
CA ASN A 367 -19.44 0.15 21.23
C ASN A 367 -19.43 0.12 19.68
N TRP A 368 -18.25 -0.07 19.09
CA TRP A 368 -18.09 -0.28 17.65
C TRP A 368 -18.27 -1.75 17.27
N MET A 369 -18.82 -1.98 16.09
CA MET A 369 -18.94 -3.29 15.45
C MET A 369 -17.98 -3.32 14.25
N LYS A 370 -17.03 -4.26 14.25
CA LYS A 370 -16.14 -4.51 13.12
C LYS A 370 -16.78 -5.51 12.15
N LEU A 371 -16.85 -5.19 10.86
CA LEU A 371 -17.33 -6.07 9.80
C LEU A 371 -16.38 -6.07 8.59
N SER A 372 -16.18 -7.24 7.99
CA SER A 372 -15.57 -7.34 6.67
C SER A 372 -16.63 -7.04 5.60
N LEU A 373 -16.21 -6.42 4.49
CA LEU A 373 -17.07 -6.11 3.34
C LEU A 373 -16.65 -6.89 2.08
N PRO A 374 -16.89 -8.22 2.01
CA PRO A 374 -16.45 -9.04 0.87
C PRO A 374 -16.92 -8.57 -0.50
N HIS A 375 -18.08 -7.92 -0.57
CA HIS A 375 -18.60 -7.34 -1.81
C HIS A 375 -17.73 -6.20 -2.37
N LEU A 376 -16.95 -5.53 -1.52
CA LEU A 376 -15.93 -4.55 -1.92
C LEU A 376 -14.55 -5.22 -2.01
N SER A 377 -14.17 -5.99 -0.99
CA SER A 377 -12.85 -6.64 -0.90
C SER A 377 -12.52 -7.51 -2.11
N ARG A 378 -13.52 -8.12 -2.74
CA ARG A 378 -13.34 -8.93 -3.94
C ARG A 378 -12.69 -8.19 -5.11
N TRP A 379 -12.89 -6.88 -5.21
CA TRP A 379 -12.36 -6.06 -6.30
C TRP A 379 -11.01 -5.42 -5.98
N MET A 380 -10.49 -5.68 -4.77
CA MET A 380 -9.24 -5.10 -4.30
C MET A 380 -8.05 -5.91 -4.80
N ILE A 381 -7.07 -5.20 -5.36
CA ILE A 381 -5.75 -5.71 -5.72
C ILE A 381 -4.75 -4.95 -4.84
N TYR A 382 -4.04 -5.65 -3.96
CA TYR A 382 -3.21 -5.05 -2.91
C TYR A 382 -1.73 -5.37 -3.06
N LYS A 383 -0.84 -4.54 -2.51
CA LYS A 383 0.63 -4.67 -2.63
C LYS A 383 1.21 -6.01 -2.19
N THR A 384 0.47 -6.80 -1.40
CA THR A 384 0.88 -8.12 -0.95
C THR A 384 0.25 -9.27 -1.75
N ASP A 385 -0.56 -8.98 -2.77
CA ASP A 385 -1.12 -9.99 -3.66
C ASP A 385 -0.06 -10.49 -4.66
N SER A 386 -0.15 -11.79 -4.98
CA SER A 386 0.80 -12.50 -5.84
C SER A 386 0.17 -13.77 -6.42
N ASP A 387 0.89 -14.44 -7.32
CA ASP A 387 0.49 -15.76 -7.82
C ASP A 387 0.40 -16.83 -6.72
N MET A 388 1.12 -16.66 -5.61
CA MET A 388 1.03 -17.56 -4.46
C MET A 388 -0.26 -17.35 -3.67
N GLN A 389 -0.70 -16.11 -3.54
CA GLN A 389 -1.90 -15.76 -2.77
C GLN A 389 -2.47 -14.41 -3.20
N MET A 390 -3.77 -14.44 -3.48
CA MET A 390 -4.61 -13.28 -3.74
C MET A 390 -5.56 -13.03 -2.55
N GLY A 391 -6.10 -11.81 -2.48
CA GLY A 391 -7.11 -11.45 -1.48
C GLY A 391 -6.53 -11.11 -0.12
N ASN A 392 -5.24 -10.75 -0.06
CA ASN A 392 -4.60 -10.24 1.14
C ASN A 392 -5.14 -8.87 1.52
N GLY A 393 -5.44 -8.06 0.50
CA GLY A 393 -6.22 -6.84 0.64
C GLY A 393 -7.70 -7.14 0.90
N ALA A 394 -8.29 -6.39 1.82
CA ALA A 394 -9.72 -6.39 2.04
C ALA A 394 -10.21 -5.05 2.61
N VAL A 395 -11.48 -4.78 2.39
CA VAL A 395 -12.20 -3.65 2.98
C VAL A 395 -12.83 -4.10 4.29
N THR A 396 -12.49 -3.42 5.38
CA THR A 396 -13.07 -3.64 6.71
C THR A 396 -13.67 -2.34 7.21
N THR A 397 -14.87 -2.41 7.78
CA THR A 397 -15.53 -1.24 8.36
C THR A 397 -15.77 -1.45 9.84
N TRP A 398 -15.79 -0.35 10.59
CA TRP A 398 -16.26 -0.31 11.97
C TRP A 398 -17.40 0.68 12.05
N MET A 399 -18.50 0.24 12.64
CA MET A 399 -19.73 1.02 12.73
C MET A 399 -20.26 1.07 14.15
N ARG A 400 -20.85 2.20 14.52
CA ARG A 400 -21.66 2.33 15.74
C ARG A 400 -23.05 2.87 15.40
N ARG A 401 -23.93 2.95 16.40
CA ARG A 401 -25.28 3.51 16.20
C ARG A 401 -25.18 4.97 15.71
N PRO A 402 -26.10 5.43 14.85
CA PRO A 402 -27.22 4.69 14.28
C PRO A 402 -26.88 3.85 13.04
N LEU A 403 -25.66 3.93 12.51
CA LEU A 403 -25.24 3.24 11.28
C LEU A 403 -25.00 1.73 11.45
N LYS A 404 -25.52 1.05 12.47
CA LYS A 404 -25.35 -0.42 12.54
C LYS A 404 -26.21 -1.08 11.44
N PRO A 405 -25.63 -1.95 10.58
CA PRO A 405 -26.38 -2.56 9.49
C PRO A 405 -27.40 -3.57 10.01
N SER A 406 -28.44 -3.85 9.21
CA SER A 406 -29.38 -4.91 9.52
C SER A 406 -28.73 -6.29 9.36
N ALA A 407 -29.30 -7.32 9.98
CA ALA A 407 -28.82 -8.69 9.78
C ALA A 407 -28.85 -9.09 8.30
N LYS A 408 -29.88 -8.65 7.55
CA LYS A 408 -30.03 -8.89 6.12
C LYS A 408 -28.85 -8.34 5.32
N ASP A 409 -28.42 -7.12 5.62
CA ASP A 409 -27.27 -6.49 4.94
C ASP A 409 -25.98 -7.25 5.22
N ILE A 410 -25.76 -7.61 6.50
CA ILE A 410 -24.59 -8.39 6.92
C ILE A 410 -24.53 -9.72 6.16
N PHE A 411 -25.66 -10.44 6.08
CA PHE A 411 -25.73 -11.69 5.34
C PHE A 411 -25.47 -11.48 3.84
N SER A 412 -26.12 -10.49 3.22
CA SER A 412 -25.91 -10.15 1.80
C SER A 412 -24.42 -9.90 1.48
N TRP A 413 -23.75 -9.09 2.31
CA TRP A 413 -22.33 -8.78 2.14
C TRP A 413 -21.43 -10.01 2.32
N ARG A 414 -21.75 -10.87 3.29
CA ARG A 414 -21.02 -12.13 3.51
C ARG A 414 -21.13 -13.07 2.32
N PHE A 415 -22.32 -13.23 1.74
CA PHE A 415 -22.55 -14.12 0.60
C PHE A 415 -21.95 -13.60 -0.70
N ALA A 416 -21.68 -12.30 -0.82
CA ALA A 416 -21.02 -11.73 -1.99
C ALA A 416 -19.62 -12.30 -2.26
N ARG A 417 -18.96 -12.91 -1.26
CA ARG A 417 -17.68 -13.63 -1.46
C ARG A 417 -17.80 -14.83 -2.41
N PHE A 418 -18.97 -15.46 -2.46
CA PHE A 418 -19.23 -16.65 -3.26
C PHE A 418 -19.76 -16.34 -4.64
N LYS A 419 -20.11 -15.08 -4.93
CA LYS A 419 -20.47 -14.68 -6.28
C LYS A 419 -19.23 -14.86 -7.17
N PRO A 420 -19.32 -15.58 -8.30
CA PRO A 420 -18.18 -15.75 -9.18
C PRO A 420 -17.70 -14.41 -9.71
N PHE A 421 -16.44 -14.33 -10.12
CA PHE A 421 -15.97 -13.22 -10.95
C PHE A 421 -16.35 -13.52 -12.39
N TYR A 422 -17.60 -13.26 -12.77
CA TYR A 422 -18.00 -13.24 -14.18
C TYR A 422 -17.34 -12.05 -14.88
#